data_AF-A0A2G6HPM7-F1
#
_entry.id   AF-A0A2G6HPM7-F1
#
_cell.length_a   1.000
_cell.length_b   1.000
_cell.length_c   1.000
_cell.angle_alpha   90.00
_cell.angle_beta   90.00
_cell.angle_gamma   90.00
#
_symmetry.space_group_name_H-M   'P 1'
#
loop_
_entity.id
_entity.type
_entity.pdbx_description
1 polymer ?
#
loop_
_entity_poly.entity_id
_entity_poly.type
_entity_poly.pdbx_seq_one_letter_code
_entity_poly.pdbx_strand_id
1 'polypeptide(L)' 'MVTSKEEVNPDDVRIFSQSQMQELTLTTCWPLGTSTRRLMIKAYLQEV' A
#
# COMPACT_ATOMS: atom_id res chain seq x y z
N MET A 1 -1.14 -11.39 7.00
CA MET A 1 -2.19 -10.60 7.66
C MET A 1 -2.21 -9.17 7.15
N VAL A 2 -3.37 -8.62 6.76
CA VAL A 2 -3.53 -7.21 6.37
C VAL A 2 -3.47 -6.32 7.61
N THR A 3 -2.69 -5.24 7.56
CA THR A 3 -2.43 -4.36 8.71
C THR A 3 -2.86 -2.91 8.48
N SER A 4 -2.81 -2.42 7.24
CA SER A 4 -3.29 -1.08 6.93
C SER A 4 -3.99 -0.98 5.58
N LYS A 5 -4.89 0.01 5.49
CA LYS A 5 -5.58 0.45 4.28
C LYS A 5 -5.67 1.97 4.33
N GLU A 6 -4.99 2.64 3.41
CA GLU A 6 -4.87 4.10 3.41
C GLU A 6 -5.05 4.66 1.99
N GLU A 7 -5.66 5.85 1.89
CA GLU A 7 -5.60 6.65 0.67
C GLU A 7 -4.42 7.62 0.75
N VAL A 8 -3.49 7.51 -0.19
CA VAL A 8 -2.23 8.27 -0.21
C VAL A 8 -2.09 9.06 -1.50
N ASN A 9 -1.13 9.98 -1.54
CA ASN A 9 -0.76 10.66 -2.78
C ASN A 9 0.02 9.70 -3.70
N PRO A 10 -0.02 9.90 -5.03
CA PRO A 10 0.66 9.01 -5.99
C PRO A 10 2.19 8.96 -5.82
N ASP A 11 2.78 10.00 -5.24
CA ASP A 11 4.21 10.18 -4.97
C ASP A 11 4.60 9.87 -3.53
N ASP A 12 3.70 9.29 -2.72
CA ASP A 12 4.00 8.92 -1.35
C ASP A 12 5.12 7.87 -1.30
N VAL A 13 6.27 8.25 -0.73
CA VAL A 13 7.48 7.42 -0.65
C VAL A 13 7.25 6.12 0.12
N ARG A 14 6.22 6.04 0.96
CA ARG A 14 5.87 4.83 1.73
C ARG A 14 5.39 3.68 0.85
N ILE A 15 5.00 3.95 -0.41
CA ILE A 15 4.62 2.91 -1.38
C ILE A 15 5.80 1.98 -1.69
N PHE A 16 7.02 2.53 -1.73
CA PHE A 16 8.25 1.79 -2.08
C PHE A 16 9.23 1.68 -0.91
N SER A 17 8.81 2.05 0.31
CA SER A 17 9.67 1.96 1.49
C SER A 17 9.98 0.49 1.78
N GLN A 18 11.26 0.17 1.94
CA GLN A 18 11.66 -1.15 2.42
C GLN A 18 11.23 -1.32 3.89
N SER A 19 10.70 -2.49 4.22
CA SER A 19 10.39 -2.89 5.59
C SER A 19 11.45 -3.86 6.10
N GLN A 20 11.72 -3.83 7.40
CA GLN A 20 12.56 -4.84 8.07
C GLN A 20 11.84 -6.18 8.22
N MET A 21 10.51 -6.19 8.05
CA MET A 21 9.67 -7.38 8.07
C MET A 21 9.31 -7.81 6.64
N GLN A 22 8.85 -9.06 6.49
CA GLN A 22 8.30 -9.55 5.24
C GLN A 22 6.95 -8.89 4.96
N GLU A 23 6.98 -7.68 4.40
CA GLU A 23 5.81 -6.85 4.08
C GLU A 23 5.51 -6.88 2.58
N LEU A 24 4.22 -7.02 2.26
CA LEU A 24 3.66 -6.79 0.93
C LEU A 24 2.91 -5.46 0.94
N THR A 25 3.27 -4.57 0.03
CA THR A 25 2.51 -3.34 -0.27
C THR A 25 1.82 -3.49 -1.62
N LEU A 26 0.49 -3.36 -1.65
CA LEU A 26 -0.30 -3.28 -2.87
C LEU A 26 -0.76 -1.83 -3.08
N THR A 27 -0.67 -1.33 -4.30
CA THR A 27 -1.11 0.01 -4.65
C THR A 27 -1.92 0.01 -5.93
N THR A 28 -2.97 0.83 -5.97
CA THR A 28 -3.79 1.06 -7.18
C THR A 28 -4.36 2.47 -7.18
N CYS A 29 -4.82 2.96 -8.33
CA CYS A 29 -5.53 4.23 -8.42
C CYS A 29 -6.86 4.17 -7.66
N TRP A 30 -7.16 5.20 -6.88
CA TRP A 30 -8.42 5.36 -6.18
C TRP A 30 -8.68 6.84 -5.87
N PRO A 31 -9.90 7.39 -6.03
CA PRO A 31 -11.13 6.73 -6.51
C PRO A 31 -11.15 6.48 -8.02
N LEU A 32 -12.08 5.62 -8.47
CA LEU A 32 -12.26 5.25 -9.86
C LEU A 32 -12.46 6.47 -10.77
N GLY A 33 -11.91 6.42 -11.99
CA GLY A 33 -11.98 7.52 -12.97
C GLY A 33 -11.01 8.67 -12.68
N THR A 34 -10.19 8.58 -11.63
CA THR A 34 -9.15 9.56 -11.31
C THR A 34 -7.82 8.87 -11.05
N SER A 35 -6.73 9.63 -11.11
CA SER A 35 -5.36 9.15 -10.80
C SER A 35 -4.65 10.02 -9.77
N THR A 36 -5.38 10.94 -9.11
CA THR A 36 -4.83 11.92 -8.17
C THR A 36 -4.49 11.34 -6.81
N ARG A 37 -4.98 10.13 -6.49
CA ARG A 37 -4.68 9.39 -5.26
C ARG A 37 -4.46 7.91 -5.54
N ARG A 38 -3.94 7.21 -4.54
CA ARG A 38 -3.71 5.77 -4.54
C ARG A 38 -4.34 5.14 -3.31
N LEU A 39 -4.93 3.96 -3.47
CA LEU A 39 -5.24 3.08 -2.35
C LEU A 39 -4.01 2.21 -2.08
N MET A 40 -3.43 2.36 -0.90
CA MET A 40 -2.29 1.57 -0.43
C MET A 40 -2.76 0.58 0.62
N ILE A 41 -2.44 -0.69 0.42
CA ILE A 41 -2.71 -1.79 1.36
C ILE A 41 -1.37 -2.38 1.80
N LYS A 42 -1.17 -2.51 3.12
CA LYS A 42 -0.01 -3.21 3.69
C LYS A 42 -0.42 -4.49 4.38
N ALA A 43 0.40 -5.51 4.23
CA ALA A 43 0.20 -6.81 4.86
C ALA A 43 1.55 -7.46 5.19
N TYR A 44 1.60 -8.22 6.28
CA TYR A 44 2.77 -9.04 6.61
C TYR A 44 2.57 -10.49 6.17
N LEU A 45 3.67 -11.16 5.78
CA LEU A 45 3.69 -12.60 5.57
C LEU A 45 3.23 -13.31 6.84
N GLN A 46 2.38 -14.31 6.67
CA GLN A 46 1.96 -15.19 7.74
C GLN A 46 2.48 -16.58 7.39
N GLU A 47 3.38 -17.11 8.22
CA GLU A 47 3.82 -18.51 8.09
C GLU A 47 2.62 -19.39 8.43
N VAL A 48 2.38 -20.37 7.55
CA VAL A 48 1.24 -21.30 7.59
C VAL A 48 1.65 -22.58 8.29
#